data_AF-A0ABC9CIW7-F1
#
_entry.id   AF-A0ABC9CIW7-F1
#
_cell.length_a   1.000
_cell.length_b   1.000
_cell.length_c   1.000
_cell.angle_alpha   90.00
_cell.angle_beta   90.00
_cell.angle_gamma   90.00
#
_symmetry.space_group_name_H-M   'P 1'
#
loop_
_entity.id
_entity.type
_entity.pdbx_description
1 polymer ?
#
loop_
_entity_poly.entity_id
_entity_poly.type
_entity_poly.pdbx_seq_one_letter_code
_entity_poly.pdbx_strand_id
1 'polypeptide(L)'
;MWVLLGASANYLLSLILKRMLNHERPAPDLRSDPGMPSSHAQSICYAATLLVLSLYYCLGTNYLTMVIGPATLSMATYLSWLRVPRRLHTLNQVMAGAGLGSAFGALWFLLWRSLVQRALASSLSNQIVVVLGSTTSCVAVAIYVSGHWLKNE
;
A
#
# COMPACT_ATOMS: atom_id res chain seq x y z
N MET A 1 12.23 5.52 2.83
CA MET A 1 12.01 4.58 3.95
C MET A 1 10.58 4.59 4.47
N TRP A 2 10.01 5.74 4.87
CA TRP A 2 8.63 5.80 5.39
C TRP A 2 7.56 5.17 4.48
N VAL A 3 7.62 5.41 3.16
CA VAL A 3 6.70 4.81 2.18
C VAL A 3 6.84 3.28 2.12
N LEU A 4 8.06 2.75 2.20
CA LEU A 4 8.31 1.30 2.17
C LEU A 4 7.83 0.61 3.46
N LEU A 5 7.97 1.30 4.60
CA LEU A 5 7.44 0.84 5.87
C LEU A 5 5.91 0.73 5.83
N GLY A 6 5.24 1.73 5.25
CA GLY A 6 3.80 1.66 5.07
C GLY A 6 3.37 0.62 4.04
N ALA A 7 4.13 0.42 2.96
CA ALA A 7 3.86 -0.65 1.99
C ALA A 7 3.93 -2.04 2.67
N SER A 8 4.92 -2.23 3.54
CA SER A 8 5.09 -3.42 4.36
C SER A 8 3.92 -3.63 5.32
N ALA A 9 3.53 -2.59 6.06
CA ALA A 9 2.40 -2.65 6.98
C ALA A 9 1.07 -2.91 6.24
N ASN A 10 0.87 -2.29 5.07
CA ASN A 10 -0.29 -2.53 4.21
C ASN A 10 -0.33 -3.98 3.70
N TYR A 11 0.82 -4.54 3.34
CA TYR A 11 0.94 -5.94 2.96
C TYR A 11 0.57 -6.88 4.11
N LEU A 12 1.11 -6.65 5.32
CA LEU A 12 0.76 -7.44 6.52
C LEU A 12 -0.73 -7.36 6.83
N LEU A 13 -1.32 -6.16 6.74
CA LEU A 13 -2.77 -5.98 6.89
C LEU A 13 -3.54 -6.84 5.88
N SER A 14 -3.10 -6.87 4.62
CA SER A 14 -3.75 -7.70 3.58
C SER A 14 -3.67 -9.20 3.90
N LEU A 15 -2.55 -9.68 4.46
CA LEU A 15 -2.40 -11.08 4.87
C LEU A 15 -3.32 -11.43 6.03
N ILE A 16 -3.38 -10.57 7.05
CA ILE A 16 -4.23 -10.76 8.23
C ILE A 16 -5.70 -10.81 7.79
N LEU A 17 -6.15 -9.83 7.01
CA LEU A 17 -7.53 -9.75 6.54
C LEU A 17 -7.91 -10.94 5.66
N LYS A 18 -7.02 -11.38 4.77
CA LYS A 18 -7.23 -12.59 3.96
C LYS A 18 -7.47 -13.83 4.81
N ARG A 19 -6.67 -14.01 5.87
CA ARG A 19 -6.82 -15.15 6.79
C ARG A 19 -8.10 -15.05 7.63
N MET A 20 -8.46 -13.86 8.08
CA MET A 20 -9.66 -13.64 8.88
C MET A 20 -10.96 -13.83 8.09
N LEU A 21 -11.00 -13.32 6.85
CA LEU A 21 -12.20 -13.39 6.01
C LEU A 21 -12.32 -14.73 5.31
N ASN A 22 -11.20 -15.31 4.85
CA ASN A 22 -11.14 -16.60 4.17
C ASN A 22 -12.16 -16.79 3.02
N HIS A 23 -12.49 -15.72 2.29
CA HIS A 23 -13.41 -15.80 1.15
C HIS A 23 -12.74 -16.52 -0.03
N GLU A 24 -13.46 -17.42 -0.69
CA GLU A 24 -12.99 -18.15 -1.86
C GLU A 24 -12.75 -17.23 -3.07
N ARG A 25 -11.87 -17.67 -3.97
CA ARG A 25 -11.64 -17.04 -5.27
C ARG A 25 -12.66 -17.55 -6.30
N PRO A 26 -12.98 -16.77 -7.34
CA PRO A 26 -13.86 -17.24 -8.41
C PRO A 26 -13.28 -18.41 -9.23
N ALA A 27 -11.97 -18.62 -9.20
CA ALA A 27 -11.28 -19.75 -9.82
C ALA A 27 -10.20 -20.28 -8.84
N PRO A 28 -10.56 -21.21 -7.93
CA PRO A 28 -9.65 -21.69 -6.87
C PRO A 28 -8.50 -22.56 -7.41
N ASP A 29 -8.66 -23.11 -8.61
CA ASP A 29 -7.64 -23.85 -9.35
C ASP A 29 -6.44 -22.99 -9.77
N LEU A 30 -6.63 -21.68 -9.97
CA LEU A 30 -5.56 -20.76 -10.35
C LEU A 30 -4.69 -20.33 -9.16
N ARG A 31 -5.26 -20.27 -7.94
CA ARG A 31 -4.57 -19.88 -6.70
C ARG A 31 -5.30 -20.41 -5.47
N SER A 32 -4.53 -20.97 -4.54
CA SER A 32 -5.03 -21.56 -3.29
C SER A 32 -5.22 -20.58 -2.13
N ASP A 33 -4.68 -19.36 -2.21
CA ASP A 33 -4.78 -18.37 -1.12
C ASP A 33 -6.16 -17.66 -1.13
N PRO A 34 -6.65 -17.17 0.03
CA PRO A 34 -7.94 -16.47 0.10
C PRO A 34 -8.06 -15.27 -0.85
N GLY A 35 -9.28 -15.04 -1.31
CA GLY A 35 -9.62 -14.08 -2.36
C GLY A 35 -9.93 -12.66 -1.88
N MET A 36 -10.33 -12.45 -0.63
CA MET A 36 -10.73 -11.13 -0.11
C MET A 36 -9.86 -10.67 1.07
N PRO A 37 -9.34 -9.43 1.08
CA PRO A 37 -9.33 -8.46 -0.02
C PRO A 37 -8.28 -8.83 -1.10
N SER A 38 -8.42 -8.25 -2.31
CA SER A 38 -7.37 -8.35 -3.33
C SER A 38 -6.12 -7.59 -2.87
N SER A 39 -5.07 -8.33 -2.50
CA SER A 39 -3.80 -7.74 -2.05
C SER A 39 -3.13 -6.89 -3.13
N HIS A 40 -3.31 -7.25 -4.41
CA HIS A 40 -2.78 -6.47 -5.53
C HIS A 40 -3.48 -5.11 -5.68
N ALA A 41 -4.82 -5.10 -5.61
CA ALA A 41 -5.58 -3.85 -5.64
C ALA A 41 -5.23 -2.99 -4.42
N GLN A 42 -5.11 -3.61 -3.24
CA GLN A 42 -4.73 -2.94 -2.00
C GLN A 42 -3.34 -2.29 -2.08
N SER A 43 -2.33 -2.98 -2.63
CA SER A 43 -0.98 -2.41 -2.76
C SER A 43 -0.91 -1.28 -3.81
N ILE A 44 -1.58 -1.45 -4.96
CA ILE A 44 -1.58 -0.44 -6.03
C ILE A 44 -2.30 0.82 -5.57
N CYS A 45 -3.49 0.67 -4.99
CA CYS A 45 -4.26 1.83 -4.52
C CYS A 45 -3.55 2.53 -3.35
N TYR A 46 -2.90 1.80 -2.44
CA TYR A 46 -2.03 2.41 -1.43
C TYR A 46 -0.95 3.31 -2.05
N ALA A 47 -0.19 2.79 -3.02
CA ALA A 47 0.88 3.53 -3.67
C ALA A 47 0.34 4.74 -4.46
N ALA A 48 -0.76 4.55 -5.18
CA ALA A 48 -1.40 5.61 -5.96
C ALA A 48 -1.92 6.74 -5.06
N THR A 49 -2.65 6.43 -3.98
CA THR A 49 -3.14 7.45 -3.04
C THR A 49 -1.98 8.20 -2.40
N LEU A 50 -0.93 7.51 -1.94
CA LEU A 50 0.26 8.17 -1.39
C LEU A 50 0.93 9.10 -2.40
N LEU A 51 1.11 8.64 -3.64
CA LEU A 51 1.72 9.43 -4.70
C LEU A 51 0.90 10.69 -5.00
N VAL A 52 -0.41 10.55 -5.18
CA VAL A 52 -1.29 11.68 -5.48
C VAL A 52 -1.30 12.69 -4.34
N LEU A 53 -1.48 12.25 -3.09
CA LEU A 53 -1.46 13.15 -1.94
C LEU A 53 -0.11 13.87 -1.81
N SER A 54 0.99 13.17 -2.06
CA SER A 54 2.33 13.77 -2.04
C SER A 54 2.53 14.79 -3.16
N LEU A 55 2.04 14.50 -4.38
CA LEU A 55 2.11 15.41 -5.52
C LEU A 55 1.36 16.72 -5.22
N TYR A 56 0.11 16.64 -4.78
CA TYR A 56 -0.67 17.83 -4.42
C TYR A 56 -0.08 18.58 -3.23
N TYR A 57 0.52 17.89 -2.27
CA TYR A 57 1.17 18.52 -1.14
C TYR A 57 2.45 19.26 -1.50
N CYS A 58 3.30 18.65 -2.33
CA CYS A 58 4.61 19.21 -2.69
C CYS A 58 4.52 20.31 -3.76
N LEU A 59 3.63 20.14 -4.75
CA LEU A 59 3.53 21.02 -5.91
C LEU A 59 2.31 21.94 -5.88
N GLY A 60 1.39 21.73 -4.93
CA GLY A 60 0.11 22.43 -4.89
C GLY A 60 -0.85 22.00 -6.01
N THR A 61 -1.99 22.67 -6.07
CA THR A 61 -2.98 22.48 -7.15
C THR A 61 -2.57 23.31 -8.35
N ASN A 62 -2.16 22.65 -9.43
CA ASN A 62 -1.76 23.26 -10.68
C ASN A 62 -2.13 22.35 -11.86
N TYR A 63 -1.91 22.80 -13.09
CA TYR A 63 -2.27 22.03 -14.29
C TYR A 63 -1.62 20.63 -14.30
N LEU A 64 -0.35 20.53 -13.89
CA LEU A 64 0.37 19.27 -13.83
C LEU A 64 -0.27 18.29 -12.82
N THR A 65 -0.55 18.74 -11.60
CA THR A 65 -1.15 17.88 -10.57
C THR A 65 -2.59 17.50 -10.90
N MET A 66 -3.34 18.40 -11.55
CA MET A 66 -4.69 18.14 -12.08
C MET A 66 -4.72 17.13 -13.23
N VAL A 67 -3.61 16.90 -13.93
CA VAL A 67 -3.49 15.86 -14.96
C VAL A 67 -2.92 14.57 -14.37
N ILE A 68 -1.76 14.64 -13.72
CA ILE A 68 -1.04 13.46 -13.22
C ILE A 68 -1.82 12.77 -12.11
N GLY A 69 -2.48 13.52 -11.21
CA GLY A 69 -3.23 12.95 -10.09
C GLY A 69 -4.34 12.03 -10.56
N PRO A 70 -5.33 12.53 -11.33
CA PRO A 70 -6.39 11.70 -11.90
C PRO A 70 -5.86 10.59 -12.82
N ALA A 71 -4.83 10.84 -13.64
CA ALA A 71 -4.23 9.81 -14.49
C ALA A 71 -3.67 8.64 -13.66
N THR A 72 -3.01 8.94 -12.55
CA THR A 72 -2.47 7.95 -11.61
C THR A 72 -3.59 7.10 -11.00
N LEU A 73 -4.67 7.73 -10.52
CA LEU A 73 -5.81 7.00 -9.93
C LEU A 73 -6.56 6.15 -10.97
N SER A 74 -6.72 6.66 -12.19
CA SER A 74 -7.32 5.92 -13.30
C SER A 74 -6.49 4.69 -13.66
N MET A 75 -5.16 4.84 -13.77
CA MET A 75 -4.25 3.73 -14.02
C MET A 75 -4.30 2.69 -12.89
N ALA A 76 -4.26 3.13 -11.63
CA ALA A 76 -4.36 2.26 -10.47
C ALA A 76 -5.67 1.46 -10.44
N THR A 77 -6.78 2.10 -10.78
CA THR A 77 -8.10 1.47 -10.90
C THR A 77 -8.11 0.44 -12.02
N TYR A 78 -7.60 0.79 -13.20
CA TYR A 78 -7.52 -0.13 -14.34
C TYR A 78 -6.68 -1.38 -14.03
N LEU A 79 -5.48 -1.20 -13.49
CA LEU A 79 -4.59 -2.31 -13.12
C LEU A 79 -5.20 -3.22 -12.04
N SER A 80 -5.97 -2.63 -11.11
CA SER A 80 -6.72 -3.39 -10.11
C SER A 80 -7.87 -4.18 -10.73
N TRP A 81 -8.61 -3.56 -11.66
CA TRP A 81 -9.72 -4.17 -12.37
C TRP A 81 -9.30 -5.36 -13.24
N LEU A 82 -8.08 -5.36 -13.82
CA LEU A 82 -7.54 -6.47 -14.62
C LEU A 82 -7.52 -7.83 -13.90
N ARG A 83 -7.70 -7.86 -12.58
CA ARG A 83 -7.85 -9.10 -11.80
C ARG A 83 -9.19 -9.81 -12.04
N VAL A 84 -10.22 -9.08 -12.44
CA VAL A 84 -11.56 -9.61 -12.74
C VAL A 84 -11.59 -10.41 -14.05
N PRO A 85 -11.21 -9.86 -15.22
CA PRO A 85 -11.25 -10.63 -16.48
C PRO A 85 -10.26 -11.81 -16.47
N ARG A 86 -9.18 -11.74 -15.67
CA ARG A 86 -8.24 -12.86 -15.45
C ARG A 86 -8.76 -13.92 -14.47
N ARG A 87 -10.00 -13.78 -13.98
CA ARG A 87 -10.65 -14.70 -13.02
C ARG A 87 -9.88 -14.90 -11.71
N LEU A 88 -9.00 -13.96 -11.35
CA LEU A 88 -8.21 -14.03 -10.12
C LEU A 88 -8.99 -13.54 -8.90
N HIS A 89 -9.91 -12.60 -9.12
CA HIS A 89 -10.72 -11.97 -8.09
C HIS A 89 -12.10 -11.55 -8.62
N THR A 90 -13.09 -11.45 -7.74
CA THR A 90 -14.39 -10.81 -8.06
C THR A 90 -14.27 -9.28 -7.98
N LEU A 91 -15.26 -8.56 -8.52
CA LEU A 91 -15.30 -7.10 -8.42
C LEU A 91 -15.31 -6.64 -6.95
N ASN A 92 -16.10 -7.29 -6.09
CA ASN A 92 -16.17 -6.97 -4.66
C ASN A 92 -14.82 -7.14 -3.95
N GLN A 93 -14.05 -8.18 -4.29
CA GLN A 93 -12.71 -8.40 -3.74
C GLN A 93 -11.72 -7.33 -4.19
N VAL A 94 -11.82 -6.88 -5.44
CA VAL A 94 -11.01 -5.78 -5.98
C VAL A 94 -11.39 -4.45 -5.33
N MET A 95 -12.69 -4.15 -5.20
CA MET A 95 -13.17 -2.93 -4.56
C MET A 95 -12.78 -2.84 -3.08
N ALA A 96 -12.91 -3.95 -2.33
CA ALA A 96 -12.48 -3.99 -0.94
C ALA A 96 -10.97 -3.75 -0.80
N GLY A 97 -10.16 -4.39 -1.65
CA GLY A 97 -8.72 -4.15 -1.70
C GLY A 97 -8.40 -2.68 -2.03
N ALA A 98 -9.00 -2.13 -3.09
CA ALA A 98 -8.80 -0.75 -3.51
C ALA A 98 -9.18 0.26 -2.42
N GLY A 99 -10.32 0.04 -1.75
CA GLY A 99 -10.80 0.88 -0.65
C GLY A 99 -9.86 0.85 0.56
N LEU A 100 -9.49 -0.35 1.02
CA LEU A 100 -8.55 -0.53 2.12
C LEU A 100 -7.18 0.08 1.81
N GLY A 101 -6.67 -0.16 0.59
CA GLY A 101 -5.39 0.37 0.14
C GLY A 101 -5.38 1.90 0.13
N SER A 102 -6.42 2.50 -0.44
CA SER A 102 -6.56 3.96 -0.49
C SER A 102 -6.67 4.56 0.92
N ALA A 103 -7.53 3.99 1.78
CA ALA A 103 -7.71 4.46 3.15
C ALA A 103 -6.40 4.37 3.95
N PHE A 104 -5.69 3.24 3.84
CA PHE A 104 -4.39 3.06 4.50
C PHE A 104 -3.34 4.03 3.95
N GLY A 105 -3.30 4.25 2.63
CA GLY A 105 -2.40 5.22 2.01
C GLY A 105 -2.63 6.64 2.50
N ALA A 106 -3.89 7.08 2.55
CA ALA A 106 -4.26 8.39 3.09
C ALA A 106 -3.87 8.53 4.57
N LEU A 107 -4.17 7.52 5.39
CA LEU A 107 -3.75 7.49 6.80
C LEU A 107 -2.23 7.60 6.94
N TRP A 108 -1.48 6.83 6.15
CA TRP A 108 -0.02 6.81 6.20
C TRP A 108 0.61 8.15 5.79
N PHE A 109 -0.01 8.85 4.84
CA PHE A 109 0.36 10.21 4.46
C PHE A 109 0.09 11.21 5.60
N LEU A 110 -1.06 11.11 6.27
CA LEU A 110 -1.39 11.98 7.39
C LEU A 110 -0.43 11.76 8.56
N LEU A 111 -0.09 10.51 8.87
CA LEU A 111 0.91 10.16 9.88
C LEU A 111 2.31 10.70 9.53
N TRP A 112 2.69 10.65 8.25
CA TRP A 112 3.93 11.29 7.80
C TRP A 112 3.95 12.79 8.11
N ARG A 113 2.89 13.51 7.75
CA ARG A 113 2.78 14.96 7.98
C ARG A 113 2.78 15.32 9.46
N SER A 114 2.10 14.53 10.29
CA SER A 114 1.96 14.83 11.72
C SER A 114 3.17 14.42 12.55
N LEU A 115 3.85 13.31 12.21
CA LEU A 115 4.95 12.77 13.01
C LEU A 115 6.29 13.02 12.36
N VAL A 116 6.49 12.47 11.16
CA VAL A 116 7.80 12.43 10.50
C VAL A 116 8.25 13.82 10.09
N GLN A 117 7.37 14.58 9.44
CA GLN A 117 7.70 15.94 9.00
C GLN A 117 8.01 16.86 10.19
N ARG A 118 7.23 16.78 11.28
CA ARG A 118 7.47 17.57 12.49
C ARG A 118 8.79 17.18 13.17
N ALA A 119 9.05 15.88 13.29
CA ALA A 119 10.28 15.37 13.87
C ALA A 119 11.52 15.81 13.06
N LEU A 120 11.44 15.72 11.72
CA LEU A 120 12.52 16.15 10.83
C LEU A 120 12.78 17.67 10.94
N ALA A 121 11.75 18.48 11.14
CA ALA A 121 11.89 19.94 11.27
C ALA A 121 12.37 20.40 12.66
N SER A 122 12.44 19.50 13.65
CA SER A 122 12.68 19.88 15.06
C SER A 122 14.15 19.92 15.47
N SER A 123 14.89 18.81 15.35
CA SER A 123 16.29 18.70 15.78
C SER A 123 17.03 17.59 15.05
N LEU A 124 18.37 17.67 14.99
CA LEU A 124 19.22 16.66 14.37
C LEU A 124 19.06 15.27 15.02
N SER A 125 18.91 15.22 16.36
CA SER A 125 18.68 13.97 17.07
C SER A 125 17.38 13.29 16.63
N ASN A 126 16.29 14.06 16.53
CA ASN A 126 15.00 13.54 16.06
C ASN A 126 15.07 13.10 14.59
N GLN A 127 15.84 13.80 13.75
CA GLN A 127 16.09 13.36 12.38
C GLN A 127 16.80 12.00 12.33
N ILE A 128 17.88 11.84 13.10
CA ILE A 128 18.65 10.59 13.19
C ILE A 128 17.76 9.45 13.67
N VAL A 129 16.97 9.66 14.74
CA VAL A 129 16.06 8.65 15.29
C VAL A 129 15.03 8.20 14.25
N VAL A 130 14.42 9.13 13.52
CA VAL A 130 13.40 8.81 12.51
C VAL A 130 14.01 8.06 11.32
N VAL A 131 15.20 8.48 10.85
CA VAL A 131 15.87 7.83 9.72
C VAL A 131 16.36 6.43 10.11
N LEU A 132 17.04 6.28 11.25
CA LEU A 132 17.52 4.98 11.72
C LEU A 132 16.36 4.05 12.06
N GLY A 133 15.34 4.54 12.77
CA GLY A 133 14.16 3.75 13.14
C GLY A 133 13.38 3.24 11.93
N SER A 134 13.19 4.09 10.92
CA SER A 134 12.52 3.66 9.68
C SER A 134 13.38 2.71 8.84
N THR A 135 14.69 2.91 8.80
CA THR A 135 15.61 2.03 8.05
C THR A 135 15.70 0.64 8.69
N THR A 136 15.91 0.59 10.01
CA THR A 136 15.96 -0.68 10.77
C THR A 136 14.66 -1.46 10.65
N SER A 137 13.51 -0.78 10.73
CA SER A 137 12.19 -1.41 10.55
C SER A 137 12.03 -1.98 9.14
N CYS A 138 12.43 -1.26 8.09
CA CYS A 138 12.38 -1.76 6.71
C CYS A 138 13.28 -2.99 6.52
N VAL A 139 14.50 -2.97 7.06
CA VAL A 139 15.44 -4.10 6.98
C VAL A 139 14.89 -5.31 7.73
N ALA A 140 14.34 -5.13 8.94
CA ALA A 140 13.73 -6.20 9.71
C ALA A 140 12.58 -6.87 8.97
N VAL A 141 11.70 -6.08 8.34
CA VAL A 141 10.62 -6.62 7.50
C VAL A 141 11.19 -7.37 6.30
N ALA A 142 12.18 -6.80 5.59
CA ALA A 142 12.77 -7.46 4.43
C ALA A 142 13.34 -8.83 4.79
N ILE A 143 14.09 -8.91 5.90
CA ILE A 143 14.63 -10.18 6.42
C ILE A 143 13.50 -11.16 6.76
N TYR A 144 12.46 -10.71 7.47
CA TYR A 144 11.31 -11.54 7.81
C TYR A 144 10.61 -12.09 6.56
N VAL A 145 10.35 -11.24 5.57
CA VAL A 145 9.70 -11.62 4.32
C VAL A 145 10.56 -12.60 3.54
N SER A 146 11.86 -12.33 3.38
CA SER A 146 12.78 -13.24 2.68
C SER A 146 12.86 -14.61 3.37
N GLY A 147 12.95 -14.65 4.71
CA GLY A 147 12.98 -15.91 5.45
C GLY A 147 11.66 -16.70 5.38
N HIS A 148 10.52 -16.01 5.33
CA HIS A 148 9.21 -16.66 5.17
C HIS A 148 8.94 -17.10 3.73
N TRP A 149 9.46 -16.38 2.73
CA TRP A 149 9.38 -16.77 1.32
C TRP A 149 10.16 -18.06 1.06
N LEU A 150 11.41 -18.13 1.54
CA LEU A 150 12.29 -19.30 1.39
C LEU A 150 11.78 -20.56 2.11
N LYS A 151 10.86 -20.43 3.07
CA LYS A 151 10.27 -21.58 3.79
C LYS A 151 9.00 -22.12 3.15
N ASN A 152 8.41 -21.39 2.21
CA ASN A 152 7.16 -21.76 1.54
C ASN A 152 7.37 -22.15 0.06
N GLU A 153 8.62 -22.24 -0.38
CA GLU A 153 9.06 -23.01 -1.55
C GLU A 153 9.56 -24.38 -1.08
#